data_AF-A0A9D5JHA0-F1
#
_entry.id   AF-A0A9D5JHA0-F1
#
_cell.length_a   1.000
_cell.length_b   1.000
_cell.length_c   1.000
_cell.angle_alpha   90.00
_cell.angle_beta   90.00
_cell.angle_gamma   90.00
#
_symmetry.space_group_name_H-M   'P 1'
#
loop_
_entity.id
_entity.type
_entity.pdbx_description
1 polymer ?
#
loop_
_entity_poly.entity_id
_entity_poly.type
_entity_poly.pdbx_seq_one_letter_code
_entity_poly.pdbx_strand_id
1 'polypeptide(L)'
;MAIGPSFSTGLLLPVPGLQPQSDALERSRYEDLDLWSCPFVVVDIETTGSVAGRDGLTEIGLVDVCEGRLSRQWRSFVNPSAPIPRFVSNLTGITDEMVAGAPAVGEVLPAVREFVGDAIVVGHNVHFDVGFIDFELRRHGHPRLENPRVDTLTLARRTIGEVFNYKLGTLTRELGIDVERHHRALADAAATAQLLVHCVKKLEDSGVFTYGALREFLRIRPPARKRPVRSFANVAQLPVWTSTLIEDLAAVPAGPGVYLLRDASRAVVYVGKSRNLRRRVRTYATAGKAVGAKMSALRATVASYDCLRTGSELEALLLESELVKAHDPPYNDRLRNFRTFAFIKVERSPYGRIMATTRLAADGALYFGPYRSMESSRAAVSALQDALDLRGASDAEQIHGKPPPAQYDAQIEQAIACIQGSADDVLLAVARRRDEAAARGRLDVVEREDRRLDRLRRLRERQARLEYVTGLNLLVLAPSIDPSEESCFLFCGGRLAARQQLPRRLRGRTVARKLLATMLADSWRPEDVQHGFARQEEIDQLYILAAWFSGRREGLCYIELPGRRPRGDEAAGWADAILDGDPVT
;
A
#
# COMPACT_ATOMS: atom_id res chain seq x y z
N MET A 1 -20.95 64.14 33.85
CA MET A 1 -20.81 63.12 34.91
C MET A 1 -20.53 61.79 34.25
N ALA A 2 -19.33 61.27 34.46
CA ALA A 2 -18.84 59.99 33.98
C ALA A 2 -18.32 59.23 35.19
N ILE A 3 -18.67 57.95 35.38
CA ILE A 3 -17.83 56.90 35.99
C ILE A 3 -18.42 55.54 35.56
N GLY A 4 -17.61 54.66 34.96
CA GLY A 4 -17.88 53.22 34.86
C GLY A 4 -16.94 52.43 35.77
N PRO A 5 -17.17 51.12 36.03
CA PRO A 5 -16.16 50.28 36.63
C PRO A 5 -15.61 49.23 35.64
N SER A 6 -14.28 49.11 35.74
CA SER A 6 -13.34 48.20 35.12
C SER A 6 -13.50 46.75 35.58
N PHE A 7 -13.44 45.80 34.63
CA PHE A 7 -13.20 44.38 34.93
C PHE A 7 -11.70 44.09 34.99
N SER A 8 -11.24 43.70 36.18
CA SER A 8 -9.90 43.25 36.49
C SER A 8 -9.75 41.75 36.20
N THR A 9 -8.71 41.40 35.46
CA THR A 9 -8.22 40.03 35.25
C THR A 9 -7.67 39.45 36.55
N GLY A 10 -8.43 38.56 37.19
CA GLY A 10 -7.96 37.74 38.30
C GLY A 10 -7.26 36.47 37.80
N LEU A 11 -5.96 36.35 38.08
CA LEU A 11 -5.21 35.10 37.98
C LEU A 11 -5.87 34.03 38.86
N LEU A 12 -6.34 32.94 38.26
CA LEU A 12 -6.58 31.68 38.95
C LEU A 12 -5.22 30.99 39.15
N LEU A 13 -4.77 30.96 40.40
CA LEU A 13 -3.63 30.17 40.86
C LEU A 13 -3.90 28.67 40.60
N PRO A 14 -2.92 27.90 40.13
CA PRO A 14 -3.09 26.46 39.99
C PRO A 14 -3.13 25.79 41.36
N VAL A 15 -4.14 24.94 41.56
CA VAL A 15 -4.25 24.03 42.70
C VAL A 15 -3.05 23.07 42.68
N PRO A 16 -2.19 23.04 43.71
CA PRO A 16 -1.09 22.08 43.76
C PRO A 16 -1.59 20.75 44.34
N GLY A 17 -1.40 19.68 43.57
CA GLY A 17 -1.45 18.31 44.07
C GLY A 17 -2.59 17.47 43.51
N LEU A 18 -2.34 16.84 42.35
CA LEU A 18 -2.49 15.39 42.15
C LEU A 18 -1.95 15.04 40.75
N GLN A 19 -0.98 14.12 40.73
CA GLN A 19 -0.29 13.50 39.58
C GLN A 19 0.88 14.26 38.92
N PRO A 20 2.09 14.20 39.53
CA PRO A 20 3.30 14.00 38.72
C PRO A 20 4.25 12.91 39.24
N GLN A 21 3.82 12.07 40.20
CA GLN A 21 4.70 11.04 40.78
C GLN A 21 4.80 9.75 39.95
N SER A 22 3.74 9.30 39.26
CA SER A 22 3.79 8.10 38.42
C SER A 22 4.69 8.29 37.19
N ASP A 23 4.60 9.46 36.56
CA ASP A 23 5.33 9.82 35.34
C ASP A 23 6.86 9.95 35.56
N ALA A 24 7.30 10.20 36.80
CA ALA A 24 8.72 10.31 37.16
C ALA A 24 9.33 8.97 37.61
N LEU A 25 8.55 8.09 38.22
CA LEU A 25 8.95 6.73 38.61
C LEU A 25 9.00 5.77 37.41
N GLU A 26 8.07 5.90 36.45
CA GLU A 26 8.12 5.11 35.20
C GLU A 26 9.29 5.51 34.29
N ARG A 27 9.71 6.79 34.35
CA ARG A 27 10.91 7.27 33.65
C ARG A 27 12.21 6.66 34.15
N SER A 28 12.26 6.11 35.37
CA SER A 28 13.52 5.60 35.94
C SER A 28 13.76 4.11 35.70
N ARG A 29 12.71 3.30 35.49
CA ARG A 29 12.84 1.82 35.45
C ARG A 29 13.74 1.30 34.33
N TYR A 30 13.65 1.88 33.13
CA TYR A 30 14.40 1.42 31.97
C TYR A 30 15.58 2.33 31.61
N GLU A 31 15.62 3.56 32.13
CA GLU A 31 16.50 4.63 31.61
C GLU A 31 17.96 4.23 31.50
N ASP A 32 18.45 3.58 32.55
CA ASP A 32 19.84 3.15 32.70
C ASP A 32 20.07 1.70 32.25
N LEU A 33 19.01 0.98 31.83
CA LEU A 33 19.15 -0.37 31.31
C LEU A 33 19.86 -0.33 29.95
N ASP A 34 20.85 -1.21 29.83
CA ASP A 34 21.46 -1.52 28.54
C ASP A 34 20.40 -2.01 27.55
N LEU A 35 20.48 -1.58 26.29
CA LEU A 35 19.49 -1.90 25.26
C LEU A 35 19.37 -3.40 25.00
N TRP A 36 20.45 -4.17 25.15
CA TRP A 36 20.38 -5.62 25.02
C TRP A 36 19.67 -6.28 26.22
N SER A 37 19.69 -5.62 27.38
CA SER A 37 19.02 -6.06 28.61
C SER A 37 17.57 -5.57 28.72
N CYS A 38 17.12 -4.69 27.82
CA CYS A 38 15.78 -4.14 27.86
C CYS A 38 14.73 -5.22 27.48
N PRO A 39 13.64 -5.37 28.25
CA PRO A 39 12.57 -6.29 27.90
C PRO A 39 11.74 -5.68 26.76
N PHE A 40 11.88 -6.19 25.54
CA PHE A 40 11.10 -5.74 24.39
C PHE A 40 10.04 -6.77 24.02
N VAL A 41 8.82 -6.32 23.79
CA VAL A 41 7.77 -7.14 23.16
C VAL A 41 7.38 -6.48 21.85
N VAL A 42 7.65 -7.18 20.76
CA VAL A 42 7.27 -6.76 19.41
C VAL A 42 5.84 -7.22 19.16
N VAL A 43 5.01 -6.29 18.73
CA VAL A 43 3.61 -6.51 18.35
C VAL A 43 3.42 -6.26 16.87
N ASP A 44 2.60 -7.08 16.25
CA ASP A 44 2.05 -6.87 14.91
C ASP A 44 0.62 -7.43 14.90
N ILE A 45 -0.28 -6.79 14.15
CA ILE A 45 -1.69 -7.18 14.06
C ILE A 45 -2.17 -7.25 12.61
N GLU A 46 -3.14 -8.11 12.37
CA GLU A 46 -3.96 -8.09 11.17
C GLU A 46 -5.38 -7.65 11.53
N THR A 47 -6.02 -6.90 10.63
CA THR A 47 -7.35 -6.32 10.89
C THR A 47 -8.22 -6.38 9.66
N THR A 48 -9.54 -6.25 9.82
CA THR A 48 -10.50 -6.08 8.70
C THR A 48 -10.40 -4.71 8.01
N GLY A 49 -9.45 -3.87 8.42
CA GLY A 49 -9.23 -2.55 7.81
C GLY A 49 -8.05 -1.78 8.41
N SER A 50 -8.29 -0.57 8.92
CA SER A 50 -7.23 0.32 9.42
C SER A 50 -7.71 1.40 10.39
N VAL A 51 -9.01 1.43 10.70
CA VAL A 51 -9.60 2.38 11.62
C VAL A 51 -10.09 1.62 12.84
N ALA A 52 -9.39 1.76 13.95
CA ALA A 52 -9.80 1.18 15.24
C ALA A 52 -11.21 1.66 15.62
N GLY A 53 -12.07 0.73 16.03
CA GLY A 53 -13.46 0.97 16.40
C GLY A 53 -14.47 0.97 15.26
N ARG A 54 -14.01 1.01 14.01
CA ARG A 54 -14.83 0.67 12.84
C ARG A 54 -14.47 -0.72 12.32
N ASP A 55 -13.18 -0.99 12.20
CA ASP A 55 -12.62 -2.23 11.70
C ASP A 55 -12.18 -3.13 12.89
N GLY A 56 -12.22 -4.45 12.74
CA GLY A 56 -11.96 -5.43 13.80
C GLY A 56 -10.60 -6.14 13.66
N LEU A 57 -10.08 -6.68 14.76
CA LEU A 57 -8.86 -7.51 14.77
C LEU A 57 -9.13 -8.91 14.22
N THR A 58 -8.20 -9.44 13.43
CA THR A 58 -8.29 -10.79 12.84
C THR A 58 -7.13 -11.70 13.25
N GLU A 59 -5.95 -11.15 13.54
CA GLU A 59 -4.81 -11.88 14.09
C GLU A 59 -3.94 -10.94 14.94
N ILE A 60 -3.30 -11.47 15.98
CA ILE A 60 -2.30 -10.78 16.79
C ILE A 60 -1.06 -11.66 16.88
N GLY A 61 0.12 -11.07 16.66
CA GLY A 61 1.42 -11.71 16.85
C GLY A 61 2.25 -10.95 17.87
N LEU A 62 2.82 -11.67 18.84
CA LEU A 62 3.68 -11.13 19.88
C LEU A 62 5.00 -11.90 19.92
N VAL A 63 6.11 -11.16 19.96
CA VAL A 63 7.45 -11.73 20.05
C VAL A 63 8.24 -11.01 21.12
N ASP A 64 8.65 -11.77 22.12
CA ASP A 64 9.55 -11.30 23.19
C ASP A 64 11.00 -11.30 22.68
N VAL A 65 11.71 -10.22 22.95
CA VAL A 65 13.12 -10.03 22.57
C VAL A 65 13.90 -9.69 23.82
N CYS A 66 14.85 -10.58 24.16
CA CYS A 66 15.73 -10.46 25.30
C CYS A 66 17.16 -10.84 24.87
N GLU A 67 18.16 -10.03 25.25
CA GLU A 67 19.57 -10.23 24.86
C GLU A 67 19.79 -10.40 23.36
N GLY A 68 18.98 -9.70 22.56
CA GLY A 68 19.08 -9.79 21.09
C GLY A 68 18.53 -11.08 20.49
N ARG A 69 17.86 -11.92 21.28
CA ARG A 69 17.25 -13.18 20.83
C ARG A 69 15.74 -13.12 20.99
N LEU A 70 15.04 -13.75 20.05
CA LEU A 70 13.60 -13.98 20.15
C LEU A 70 13.39 -15.12 21.15
N SER A 71 12.82 -14.84 22.31
CA SER A 71 12.74 -15.77 23.44
C SER A 71 11.39 -16.48 23.53
N ARG A 72 10.29 -15.73 23.44
CA ARG A 72 8.91 -16.24 23.49
C ARG A 72 8.12 -15.70 22.31
N GLN A 73 7.20 -16.52 21.82
CA GLN A 73 6.30 -16.16 20.74
C GLN A 73 4.88 -16.54 21.13
N TRP A 74 3.94 -15.65 20.84
CA TRP A 74 2.53 -15.91 21.05
C TRP A 74 1.73 -15.38 19.86
N ARG A 75 0.69 -16.11 19.47
CA ARG A 75 -0.22 -15.69 18.40
C ARG A 75 -1.64 -16.13 18.71
N SER A 76 -2.60 -15.39 18.19
CA SER A 76 -3.99 -15.85 18.12
C SER A 76 -4.65 -15.28 16.88
N PHE A 77 -5.46 -16.10 16.20
CA PHE A 77 -6.56 -15.56 15.41
C PHE A 77 -7.59 -14.92 16.34
N VAL A 78 -8.32 -13.95 15.81
CA VAL A 78 -9.37 -13.25 16.52
C VAL A 78 -10.60 -13.24 15.62
N ASN A 79 -11.76 -13.59 16.16
CA ASN A 79 -13.01 -13.44 15.44
C ASN A 79 -13.43 -11.96 15.47
N PRO A 80 -13.42 -11.25 14.32
CA PRO A 80 -13.77 -9.82 14.25
C PRO A 80 -15.27 -9.56 14.46
N SER A 81 -16.09 -10.61 14.59
CA SER A 81 -17.56 -10.53 14.73
C SER A 81 -18.27 -9.82 13.57
N ALA A 82 -17.58 -9.71 12.43
CA ALA A 82 -18.05 -9.11 11.19
C ALA A 82 -17.34 -9.80 10.01
N PRO A 83 -17.97 -9.88 8.83
CA PRO A 83 -17.32 -10.45 7.64
C PRO A 83 -16.00 -9.74 7.35
N ILE A 84 -14.94 -10.52 7.10
CA ILE A 84 -13.65 -9.99 6.64
C ILE A 84 -13.85 -9.55 5.18
N PRO A 85 -13.68 -8.27 4.85
CA PRO A 85 -13.78 -7.84 3.47
C PRO A 85 -12.81 -8.66 2.60
N ARG A 86 -13.28 -9.15 1.45
CA ARG A 86 -12.48 -10.04 0.55
C ARG A 86 -11.09 -9.46 0.24
N PHE A 87 -11.04 -8.14 0.24
CA PHE A 87 -9.87 -7.33 0.00
C PHE A 87 -8.79 -7.48 1.09
N VAL A 88 -9.19 -7.56 2.37
CA VAL A 88 -8.29 -7.89 3.48
C VAL A 88 -7.88 -9.34 3.40
N SER A 89 -8.84 -10.24 3.20
CA SER A 89 -8.58 -11.68 3.12
C SER A 89 -7.53 -12.02 2.05
N ASN A 90 -7.57 -11.37 0.89
CA ASN A 90 -6.55 -11.54 -0.15
C ASN A 90 -5.19 -10.89 0.18
N LEU A 91 -5.17 -9.85 1.02
CA LEU A 91 -3.95 -9.15 1.42
C LEU A 91 -3.19 -9.92 2.51
N THR A 92 -3.93 -10.43 3.50
CA THR A 92 -3.40 -11.09 4.71
C THR A 92 -3.43 -12.61 4.61
N GLY A 93 -4.21 -13.15 3.66
CA GLY A 93 -4.48 -14.58 3.57
C GLY A 93 -5.39 -15.11 4.69
N ILE A 94 -6.02 -14.25 5.48
CA ILE A 94 -6.93 -14.64 6.58
C ILE A 94 -8.37 -14.61 6.07
N THR A 95 -9.01 -15.77 6.00
CA THR A 95 -10.40 -15.91 5.54
C THR A 95 -11.40 -15.94 6.70
N ASP A 96 -12.69 -15.69 6.39
CA ASP A 96 -13.77 -15.81 7.38
C ASP A 96 -13.81 -17.20 8.02
N GLU A 97 -13.54 -18.25 7.25
CA GLU A 97 -13.50 -19.64 7.75
C GLU A 97 -12.38 -19.85 8.78
N MET A 98 -11.24 -19.17 8.62
CA MET A 98 -10.11 -19.28 9.55
C MET A 98 -10.41 -18.64 10.91
N VAL A 99 -11.23 -17.59 10.95
CA VAL A 99 -11.54 -16.84 12.17
C VAL A 99 -12.91 -17.17 12.77
N ALA A 100 -13.77 -17.91 12.05
CA ALA A 100 -15.12 -18.24 12.52
C ALA A 100 -15.12 -18.95 13.88
N GLY A 101 -14.18 -19.87 14.09
CA GLY A 101 -14.00 -20.58 15.37
C GLY A 101 -12.95 -19.96 16.31
N ALA A 102 -12.38 -18.82 15.94
CA ALA A 102 -11.38 -18.13 16.77
C ALA A 102 -12.06 -17.42 17.96
N PRO A 103 -11.34 -17.20 19.07
CA PRO A 103 -11.86 -16.45 20.21
C PRO A 103 -12.22 -15.01 19.81
N ALA A 104 -13.23 -14.43 20.47
CA ALA A 104 -13.53 -13.01 20.33
C ALA A 104 -12.40 -12.16 20.93
N VAL A 105 -12.27 -10.92 20.46
CA VAL A 105 -11.17 -10.03 20.89
C VAL A 105 -11.10 -9.89 22.41
N GLY A 106 -12.25 -9.74 23.09
CA GLY A 106 -12.33 -9.63 24.55
C GLY A 106 -11.74 -10.82 25.33
N GLU A 107 -11.77 -12.01 24.75
CA GLU A 107 -11.21 -13.24 25.36
C GLU A 107 -9.68 -13.29 25.23
N VAL A 108 -9.14 -12.61 24.22
CA VAL A 108 -7.71 -12.62 23.86
C VAL A 108 -6.94 -11.50 24.57
N LEU A 109 -7.59 -10.37 24.85
CA LEU A 109 -6.97 -9.20 25.48
C LEU A 109 -6.26 -9.49 26.82
N PRO A 110 -6.79 -10.33 27.74
CA PRO A 110 -6.07 -10.67 28.97
C PRO A 110 -4.72 -11.34 28.70
N ALA A 111 -4.67 -12.30 27.76
CA ALA A 111 -3.43 -12.98 27.38
C ALA A 111 -2.43 -12.03 26.72
N VAL A 112 -2.91 -11.09 25.89
CA VAL A 112 -2.06 -10.04 25.30
C VAL A 112 -1.43 -9.17 26.39
N ARG A 113 -2.21 -8.74 27.38
CA ARG A 113 -1.69 -7.93 28.50
C ARG A 113 -0.70 -8.70 29.36
N GLU A 114 -0.98 -9.97 29.65
CA GLU A 114 -0.08 -10.83 30.42
C GLU A 114 1.25 -11.03 29.67
N PHE A 115 1.20 -11.28 28.35
CA PHE A 115 2.40 -11.48 27.54
C PHE A 115 3.24 -10.21 27.45
N VAL A 116 2.60 -9.04 27.22
CA VAL A 116 3.27 -7.74 27.15
C VAL A 116 3.85 -7.36 28.52
N GLY A 117 3.10 -7.57 29.61
CA GLY A 117 3.50 -7.21 30.96
C GLY A 117 4.02 -5.78 31.04
N ASP A 118 5.21 -5.63 31.61
CA ASP A 118 5.91 -4.34 31.70
C ASP A 118 6.96 -4.15 30.58
N ALA A 119 6.92 -4.92 29.50
CA ALA A 119 7.91 -4.77 28.43
C ALA A 119 7.74 -3.43 27.68
N ILE A 120 8.80 -2.98 27.03
CA ILE A 120 8.75 -1.91 26.05
C ILE A 120 8.11 -2.46 24.78
N VAL A 121 7.01 -1.85 24.35
CA VAL A 121 6.24 -2.32 23.19
C VAL A 121 6.87 -1.79 21.91
N VAL A 122 7.16 -2.70 20.97
CA VAL A 122 7.85 -2.40 19.72
C VAL A 122 6.95 -2.77 18.55
N GLY A 123 6.98 -1.99 17.48
CA GLY A 123 6.27 -2.33 16.24
C GLY A 123 6.84 -1.56 15.05
N HIS A 124 6.45 -1.92 13.83
CA HIS A 124 6.85 -1.21 12.63
C HIS A 124 5.72 -0.27 12.18
N ASN A 125 5.74 0.98 12.64
CA ASN A 125 4.58 1.88 12.76
C ASN A 125 3.67 1.55 13.97
N VAL A 126 4.28 1.23 15.11
CA VAL A 126 3.68 0.75 16.38
C VAL A 126 2.42 1.49 16.88
N HIS A 127 2.22 2.74 16.48
CA HIS A 127 1.03 3.51 16.84
C HIS A 127 -0.25 2.92 16.24
N PHE A 128 -0.14 2.25 15.10
CA PHE A 128 -1.25 1.55 14.46
C PHE A 128 -1.69 0.36 15.32
N ASP A 129 -0.75 -0.55 15.58
CA ASP A 129 -1.00 -1.82 16.28
C ASP A 129 -1.53 -1.58 17.69
N VAL A 130 -0.80 -0.76 18.45
CA VAL A 130 -1.21 -0.42 19.81
C VAL A 130 -2.48 0.43 19.83
N GLY A 131 -2.77 1.19 18.77
CA GLY A 131 -4.01 1.95 18.65
C GLY A 131 -5.26 1.05 18.58
N PHE A 132 -5.18 -0.06 17.85
CA PHE A 132 -6.24 -1.08 17.82
C PHE A 132 -6.37 -1.81 19.15
N ILE A 133 -5.25 -2.23 19.74
CA ILE A 133 -5.25 -2.93 21.04
C ILE A 133 -5.81 -2.00 22.14
N ASP A 134 -5.36 -0.75 22.23
CA ASP A 134 -5.85 0.22 23.21
C ASP A 134 -7.35 0.51 23.05
N PHE A 135 -7.84 0.56 21.80
CA PHE A 135 -9.27 0.71 21.53
C PHE A 135 -10.07 -0.47 22.08
N GLU A 136 -9.66 -1.69 21.76
CA GLU A 136 -10.36 -2.91 22.19
C GLU A 136 -10.24 -3.13 23.71
N LEU A 137 -9.10 -2.82 24.32
CA LEU A 137 -8.94 -2.77 25.77
C LEU A 137 -9.98 -1.86 26.41
N ARG A 138 -10.12 -0.62 25.92
CA ARG A 138 -11.11 0.33 26.45
C ARG A 138 -12.54 -0.16 26.24
N ARG A 139 -12.85 -0.70 25.06
CA ARG A 139 -14.18 -1.24 24.73
C ARG A 139 -14.58 -2.37 25.68
N HIS A 140 -13.61 -3.18 26.12
CA HIS A 140 -13.80 -4.29 27.05
C HIS A 140 -13.55 -3.93 28.53
N GLY A 141 -13.49 -2.64 28.87
CA GLY A 141 -13.40 -2.20 30.27
C GLY A 141 -12.01 -2.33 30.91
N HIS A 142 -10.96 -2.50 30.10
CA HIS A 142 -9.57 -2.55 30.55
C HIS A 142 -8.87 -1.19 30.35
N PRO A 143 -7.88 -0.86 31.20
CA PRO A 143 -7.00 0.28 30.95
C PRO A 143 -6.16 0.06 29.68
N ARG A 144 -5.74 1.17 29.07
CA ARG A 144 -4.80 1.17 27.93
C ARG A 144 -3.44 0.59 28.32
N LEU A 145 -2.62 0.22 27.32
CA LEU A 145 -1.21 -0.08 27.54
C LEU A 145 -0.44 1.21 27.82
N GLU A 146 0.06 1.33 29.05
CA GLU A 146 0.90 2.45 29.51
C GLU A 146 2.40 2.22 29.22
N ASN A 147 2.73 1.06 28.66
CA ASN A 147 4.08 0.66 28.28
C ASN A 147 4.77 1.71 27.40
N PRO A 148 6.09 1.92 27.59
CA PRO A 148 6.89 2.71 26.67
C PRO A 148 6.88 2.07 25.27
N ARG A 149 7.00 2.90 24.22
CA ARG A 149 6.85 2.46 22.82
C ARG A 149 8.08 2.78 21.98
N VAL A 150 8.52 1.84 21.16
CA VAL A 150 9.60 2.04 20.17
C VAL A 150 9.09 1.70 18.77
N ASP A 151 9.26 2.63 17.83
CA ASP A 151 8.88 2.44 16.42
C ASP A 151 10.10 2.09 15.57
N THR A 152 10.15 0.84 15.07
CA THR A 152 11.27 0.38 14.24
C THR A 152 11.32 1.08 12.88
N LEU A 153 10.22 1.66 12.38
CA LEU A 153 10.25 2.48 11.17
C LEU A 153 11.06 3.76 11.38
N THR A 154 10.85 4.40 12.53
CA THR A 154 11.59 5.60 12.92
C THR A 154 13.05 5.27 13.21
N LEU A 155 13.28 4.14 13.88
CA LEU A 155 14.62 3.66 14.19
C LEU A 155 15.42 3.33 12.93
N ALA A 156 14.86 2.52 12.03
CA ALA A 156 15.45 2.14 10.75
C ALA A 156 15.86 3.35 9.91
N ARG A 157 15.04 4.40 9.85
CA ARG A 157 15.38 5.65 9.13
C ARG A 157 16.61 6.37 9.67
N ARG A 158 16.98 6.13 10.92
CA ARG A 158 18.13 6.77 11.58
C ARG A 158 19.37 5.89 11.56
N THR A 159 19.20 4.58 11.61
CA THR A 159 20.29 3.60 11.74
C THR A 159 20.67 2.94 10.41
N ILE A 160 19.74 2.88 9.45
CA ILE A 160 19.92 2.21 8.16
C ILE A 160 20.03 3.27 7.04
N GLY A 161 21.01 3.07 6.16
CA GLY A 161 21.31 3.96 5.03
C GLY A 161 20.16 4.13 4.02
N GLU A 162 20.43 4.86 2.93
CA GLU A 162 19.39 5.17 1.94
C GLU A 162 18.89 3.89 1.22
N VAL A 163 17.63 3.54 1.46
CA VAL A 163 16.89 2.45 0.80
C VAL A 163 15.72 3.00 -0.02
N PHE A 164 15.23 2.22 -0.99
CA PHE A 164 14.14 2.64 -1.89
C PHE A 164 12.87 3.07 -1.13
N ASN A 165 12.51 2.32 -0.08
CA ASN A 165 11.55 2.73 0.94
C ASN A 165 11.81 1.95 2.24
N TYR A 166 11.29 2.46 3.35
CA TYR A 166 11.45 1.84 4.67
C TYR A 166 10.23 0.97 5.05
N LYS A 167 9.59 0.28 4.09
CA LYS A 167 8.59 -0.73 4.45
C LYS A 167 9.31 -1.97 5.01
N LEU A 168 8.70 -2.67 5.96
CA LEU A 168 9.27 -3.86 6.59
C LEU A 168 9.84 -4.85 5.56
N GLY A 169 9.04 -5.28 4.57
CA GLY A 169 9.49 -6.22 3.53
C GLY A 169 10.60 -5.68 2.58
N THR A 170 10.83 -4.37 2.51
CA THR A 170 12.00 -3.82 1.82
C THR A 170 13.23 -3.93 2.72
N LEU A 171 13.09 -3.53 3.99
CA LEU A 171 14.17 -3.55 4.97
C LEU A 171 14.66 -4.97 5.25
N THR A 172 13.75 -5.93 5.41
CA THR A 172 14.13 -7.34 5.64
C THR A 172 14.94 -7.89 4.48
N ARG A 173 14.54 -7.60 3.24
CA ARG A 173 15.28 -8.01 2.04
C ARG A 173 16.66 -7.38 1.93
N GLU A 174 16.77 -6.07 2.18
CA GLU A 174 18.06 -5.35 2.15
C GLU A 174 19.02 -5.84 3.24
N LEU A 175 18.49 -6.27 4.38
CA LEU A 175 19.27 -6.77 5.51
C LEU A 175 19.50 -8.28 5.50
N GLY A 176 18.94 -9.02 4.53
CA GLY A 176 19.01 -10.48 4.49
C GLY A 176 18.29 -11.18 5.65
N ILE A 177 17.21 -10.58 6.16
CA ILE A 177 16.33 -11.17 7.18
C ILE A 177 15.35 -12.10 6.48
N ASP A 178 15.42 -13.40 6.78
CA ASP A 178 14.50 -14.40 6.23
C ASP A 178 13.10 -14.25 6.82
N VAL A 179 12.10 -14.19 5.93
CA VAL A 179 10.68 -14.14 6.28
C VAL A 179 9.96 -15.19 5.46
N GLU A 180 9.46 -16.25 6.12
CA GLU A 180 8.83 -17.40 5.44
C GLU A 180 7.48 -17.03 4.78
N ARG A 181 6.73 -16.08 5.34
CA ARG A 181 5.49 -15.50 4.77
C ARG A 181 5.29 -14.07 5.26
N HIS A 182 5.19 -13.12 4.35
CA HIS A 182 4.74 -11.75 4.66
C HIS A 182 3.21 -11.72 4.85
N HIS A 183 2.71 -10.83 5.72
CA HIS A 183 1.28 -10.62 6.02
C HIS A 183 0.64 -11.69 6.92
N ARG A 184 1.43 -12.17 7.90
CA ARG A 184 0.94 -12.96 9.02
C ARG A 184 1.50 -12.32 10.29
N ALA A 185 0.65 -12.03 11.26
CA ALA A 185 1.00 -11.18 12.38
C ALA A 185 2.27 -11.67 13.11
N LEU A 186 2.37 -12.98 13.40
CA LEU A 186 3.55 -13.51 14.09
C LEU A 186 4.83 -13.45 13.24
N ALA A 187 4.72 -13.68 11.92
CA ALA A 187 5.88 -13.65 11.04
C ALA A 187 6.41 -12.22 10.87
N ASP A 188 5.52 -11.23 10.74
CA ASP A 188 5.88 -9.83 10.64
C ASP A 188 6.38 -9.26 11.99
N ALA A 189 5.84 -9.71 13.13
CA ALA A 189 6.40 -9.43 14.45
C ALA A 189 7.82 -10.02 14.61
N ALA A 190 8.07 -11.26 14.16
CA ALA A 190 9.39 -11.87 14.22
C ALA A 190 10.41 -11.18 13.29
N ALA A 191 9.98 -10.77 12.09
CA ALA A 191 10.82 -9.98 11.18
C ALA A 191 11.14 -8.60 11.77
N THR A 192 10.15 -7.96 12.42
CA THR A 192 10.31 -6.69 13.12
C THR A 192 11.24 -6.82 14.33
N ALA A 193 11.21 -7.95 15.04
CA ALA A 193 12.14 -8.27 16.11
C ALA A 193 13.58 -8.36 15.61
N GLN A 194 13.82 -9.05 14.50
CA GLN A 194 15.15 -9.12 13.89
C GLN A 194 15.63 -7.75 13.39
N LEU A 195 14.72 -6.94 12.82
CA LEU A 195 15.02 -5.54 12.44
C LEU A 195 15.38 -4.69 13.66
N LEU A 196 14.66 -4.84 14.78
CA LEU A 196 14.98 -4.18 16.06
C LEU A 196 16.41 -4.53 16.49
N VAL A 197 16.74 -5.83 16.54
CA VAL A 197 18.09 -6.31 16.91
C VAL A 197 19.17 -5.71 16.02
N HIS A 198 18.94 -5.68 14.69
CA HIS A 198 19.86 -5.05 13.76
C HIS A 198 20.04 -3.55 14.07
N CYS A 199 18.94 -2.85 14.36
CA CYS A 199 19.00 -1.44 14.69
C CYS A 199 19.70 -1.17 16.02
N VAL A 200 19.47 -2.00 17.05
CA VAL A 200 20.15 -1.90 18.35
C VAL A 200 21.66 -2.05 18.16
N LYS A 201 22.10 -3.04 17.39
CA LYS A 201 23.52 -3.17 17.02
C LYS A 201 24.07 -1.93 16.31
N LYS A 202 23.29 -1.31 15.43
CA LYS A 202 23.68 -0.08 14.73
C LYS A 202 23.70 1.17 15.61
N LEU A 203 22.97 1.18 16.72
CA LEU A 203 22.99 2.30 17.68
C LEU A 203 24.31 2.36 18.46
N GLU A 204 25.02 1.24 18.60
CA GLU A 204 26.36 1.18 19.20
C GLU A 204 27.35 2.06 18.43
N ASP A 205 27.27 2.06 17.09
CA ASP A 205 28.08 2.93 16.21
C ASP A 205 27.85 4.44 16.51
N SER A 206 26.70 4.76 17.12
CA SER A 206 26.30 6.13 17.50
C SER A 206 26.45 6.41 19.00
N GLY A 207 27.05 5.50 19.77
CA GLY A 207 27.25 5.64 21.21
C GLY A 207 25.97 5.54 22.04
N VAL A 208 24.90 4.95 21.50
CA VAL A 208 23.60 4.83 22.15
C VAL A 208 23.46 3.41 22.72
N PHE A 209 23.68 3.27 24.02
CA PHE A 209 23.73 1.96 24.70
C PHE A 209 22.59 1.72 25.68
N THR A 210 21.94 2.76 26.19
CA THR A 210 20.85 2.62 27.17
C THR A 210 19.50 3.02 26.60
N TYR A 211 18.40 2.58 27.22
CA TYR A 211 17.06 3.01 26.81
C TYR A 211 16.85 4.52 26.92
N GLY A 212 17.41 5.16 27.95
CA GLY A 212 17.36 6.62 28.08
C GLY A 212 18.06 7.33 26.93
N ALA A 213 19.24 6.85 26.56
CA ALA A 213 19.97 7.33 25.39
C ALA A 213 19.20 7.08 24.09
N LEU A 214 18.54 5.92 23.94
CA LEU A 214 17.67 5.63 22.79
C LEU A 214 16.49 6.60 22.72
N ARG A 215 15.82 6.86 23.84
CA ARG A 215 14.69 7.79 23.89
C ARG A 215 15.12 9.19 23.49
N GLU A 216 16.25 9.65 23.99
CA GLU A 216 16.80 10.95 23.60
C GLU A 216 17.26 10.94 22.13
N PHE A 217 17.92 9.88 21.67
CA PHE A 217 18.29 9.71 20.26
C PHE A 217 17.07 9.81 19.35
N LEU A 218 15.94 9.20 19.71
CA LEU A 218 14.68 9.26 18.95
C LEU A 218 13.98 10.63 19.08
N ARG A 219 14.13 11.34 20.22
CA ARG A 219 13.61 12.71 20.44
C ARG A 219 14.39 13.78 19.71
N ILE A 220 15.72 13.64 19.64
CA ILE A 220 16.61 14.53 18.90
C ILE A 220 16.10 14.51 17.47
N ARG A 221 15.40 15.57 17.06
CA ARG A 221 15.08 15.76 15.64
C ARG A 221 16.43 15.73 14.94
N PRO A 222 16.63 14.87 13.92
CA PRO A 222 17.86 14.94 13.14
C PRO A 222 18.05 16.40 12.74
N PRO A 223 19.20 17.03 13.00
CA PRO A 223 19.37 18.48 12.99
C PRO A 223 18.97 19.03 11.63
N ALA A 224 17.69 19.43 11.49
CA ALA A 224 16.91 19.58 10.26
C ALA A 224 17.68 19.29 8.96
N ARG A 225 18.26 18.08 8.81
CA ARG A 225 19.46 17.79 7.99
C ARG A 225 20.03 19.07 7.36
N LYS A 226 20.60 20.04 8.13
CA LYS A 226 20.67 21.50 7.78
C LYS A 226 20.49 21.58 6.28
N ARG A 227 19.24 21.72 5.80
CA ARG A 227 19.07 21.90 4.36
C ARG A 227 20.01 23.06 4.14
N PRO A 228 21.06 22.93 3.31
CA PRO A 228 21.91 24.09 3.03
C PRO A 228 20.89 25.18 2.81
N VAL A 229 20.95 26.25 3.63
CA VAL A 229 20.00 27.35 3.48
C VAL A 229 20.10 27.59 2.00
N ARG A 230 19.03 27.23 1.29
CA ARG A 230 19.05 27.27 -0.15
C ARG A 230 19.04 28.76 -0.31
N SER A 231 20.23 29.34 -0.46
CA SER A 231 20.38 30.60 -1.13
C SER A 231 19.54 30.36 -2.36
N PHE A 232 18.40 31.05 -2.44
CA PHE A 232 17.71 31.15 -3.71
C PHE A 232 18.83 31.43 -4.71
N ALA A 233 18.90 30.67 -5.82
CA ALA A 233 19.74 31.16 -6.89
C ALA A 233 19.33 32.61 -7.08
N ASN A 234 20.33 33.49 -7.21
CA ASN A 234 20.10 34.90 -7.44
C ASN A 234 18.97 34.99 -8.47
N VAL A 235 17.89 35.72 -8.21
CA VAL A 235 16.66 35.63 -9.02
C VAL A 235 16.98 35.85 -10.51
N ALA A 236 18.02 36.64 -10.79
CA ALA A 236 18.61 36.88 -12.10
C ALA A 236 19.28 35.67 -12.80
N GLN A 237 19.52 34.55 -12.11
CA GLN A 237 20.16 33.32 -12.62
C GLN A 237 19.18 32.15 -12.74
N LEU A 238 17.93 32.33 -12.35
CA LEU A 238 16.88 31.34 -12.52
C LEU A 238 16.21 31.51 -13.90
N PRO A 239 15.77 30.43 -14.57
CA PRO A 239 14.91 30.54 -15.75
C PRO A 239 13.67 31.40 -15.43
N VAL A 240 13.22 32.23 -16.38
CA VAL A 240 12.16 33.26 -16.21
C VAL A 240 10.89 32.74 -15.53
N TRP A 241 10.47 31.52 -15.83
CA TRP A 241 9.29 30.90 -15.21
C TRP A 241 9.46 30.66 -13.70
N THR A 242 10.69 30.46 -13.23
CA THR A 242 11.02 30.20 -11.83
C THR A 242 10.99 31.47 -10.99
N SER A 243 11.27 32.64 -11.58
CA SER A 243 11.06 33.94 -10.94
C SER A 243 9.56 34.23 -10.77
N THR A 244 8.75 34.03 -11.82
CA THR A 244 7.29 34.15 -11.76
C THR A 244 6.69 33.16 -10.75
N LEU A 245 7.22 31.94 -10.67
CA LEU A 245 6.86 30.91 -9.68
C LEU A 245 7.06 31.36 -8.23
N ILE A 246 8.10 32.15 -7.95
CA ILE A 246 8.41 32.63 -6.60
C ILE A 246 7.46 33.75 -6.19
N GLU A 247 7.12 34.64 -7.13
CA GLU A 247 6.15 35.73 -6.94
C GLU A 247 4.73 35.18 -6.73
N ASP A 248 4.32 34.19 -7.53
CA ASP A 248 2.97 33.59 -7.50
C ASP A 248 2.83 32.40 -6.53
N LEU A 249 3.88 32.06 -5.77
CA LEU A 249 3.86 30.86 -4.90
C LEU A 249 2.76 30.91 -3.83
N ALA A 250 2.38 32.11 -3.39
CA ALA A 250 1.30 32.32 -2.44
C ALA A 250 -0.07 31.93 -3.04
N ALA A 251 -0.27 32.16 -4.34
CA ALA A 251 -1.48 31.80 -5.07
C ALA A 251 -1.60 30.30 -5.33
N VAL A 252 -0.49 29.55 -5.26
CA VAL A 252 -0.50 28.08 -5.42
C VAL A 252 -1.27 27.43 -4.25
N PRO A 253 -2.29 26.58 -4.51
CA PRO A 253 -3.06 25.93 -3.47
C PRO A 253 -2.22 25.07 -2.51
N ALA A 254 -2.50 25.15 -1.21
CA ALA A 254 -2.01 24.19 -0.22
C ALA A 254 -3.05 23.07 -0.07
N GLY A 255 -2.88 22.00 -0.84
CA GLY A 255 -3.76 20.84 -0.82
C GLY A 255 -3.34 19.81 -1.87
N PRO A 256 -4.02 18.65 -1.91
CA PRO A 256 -3.78 17.67 -2.95
C PRO A 256 -4.16 18.23 -4.33
N GLY A 257 -3.52 17.68 -5.37
CA GLY A 257 -3.83 18.04 -6.75
C GLY A 257 -2.71 17.70 -7.73
N VAL A 258 -2.89 18.17 -8.96
CA VAL A 258 -2.01 17.95 -10.10
C VAL A 258 -1.42 19.29 -10.56
N TYR A 259 -0.12 19.31 -10.89
CA TYR A 259 0.52 20.45 -11.52
C TYR A 259 0.97 20.07 -12.94
N LEU A 260 0.85 21.01 -13.86
CA LEU A 260 1.29 20.88 -15.24
C LEU A 260 2.43 21.87 -15.46
N LEU A 261 3.49 21.44 -16.13
CA LEU A 261 4.58 22.30 -16.57
C LEU A 261 4.51 22.39 -18.08
N ARG A 262 4.61 23.60 -18.62
CA ARG A 262 4.50 23.88 -20.05
C ARG A 262 5.74 24.55 -20.58
N ASP A 263 6.04 24.34 -21.86
CA ASP A 263 7.08 25.08 -22.56
C ASP A 263 6.58 26.45 -23.07
N ALA A 264 7.45 27.18 -23.76
CA ALA A 264 7.15 28.51 -24.31
C ALA A 264 6.01 28.49 -25.36
N SER A 265 5.72 27.34 -25.97
CA SER A 265 4.61 27.15 -26.91
C SER A 265 3.28 26.84 -26.22
N ARG A 266 3.27 26.77 -24.88
CA ARG A 266 2.15 26.31 -24.02
C ARG A 266 1.84 24.81 -24.11
N ALA A 267 2.68 24.03 -24.79
CA ALA A 267 2.56 22.57 -24.79
C ALA A 267 2.92 22.01 -23.41
N VAL A 268 2.17 21.02 -22.93
CA VAL A 268 2.43 20.38 -21.63
C VAL A 268 3.65 19.47 -21.78
N VAL A 269 4.71 19.76 -21.03
CA VAL A 269 5.96 19.00 -21.05
C VAL A 269 6.13 18.09 -19.85
N TYR A 270 5.40 18.35 -18.76
CA TYR A 270 5.32 17.47 -17.60
C TYR A 270 4.01 17.63 -16.83
N VAL A 271 3.51 16.57 -16.22
CA VAL A 271 2.36 16.52 -15.32
C VAL A 271 2.81 15.80 -14.05
N GLY A 272 2.43 16.27 -12.87
CA GLY A 272 2.74 15.56 -11.63
C GLY A 272 1.69 15.75 -10.56
N LYS A 273 1.52 14.75 -9.70
CA LYS A 273 0.65 14.84 -8.51
C LYS A 273 1.40 15.24 -7.24
N SER A 274 0.66 15.77 -6.27
CA SER A 274 1.14 16.01 -4.92
C SER A 274 0.02 15.98 -3.90
N ARG A 275 0.34 15.65 -2.65
CA ARG A 275 -0.56 15.87 -1.49
C ARG A 275 -0.56 17.34 -1.04
N ASN A 276 0.42 18.12 -1.49
CA ASN A 276 0.51 19.54 -1.23
C ASN A 276 1.20 20.21 -2.44
N LEU A 277 0.40 20.82 -3.31
CA LEU A 277 0.86 21.48 -4.53
C LEU A 277 1.90 22.56 -4.23
N ARG A 278 1.59 23.50 -3.31
CA ARG A 278 2.52 24.57 -2.91
C ARG A 278 3.90 24.05 -2.48
N ARG A 279 3.95 23.04 -1.60
CA ARG A 279 5.21 22.43 -1.14
C ARG A 279 5.95 21.77 -2.29
N ARG A 280 5.24 21.12 -3.22
CA ARG A 280 5.84 20.42 -4.35
C ARG A 280 6.39 21.39 -5.39
N VAL A 281 5.59 22.36 -5.81
CA VAL A 281 5.97 23.38 -6.79
C VAL A 281 7.18 24.19 -6.28
N ARG A 282 7.22 24.53 -4.99
CA ARG A 282 8.38 25.18 -4.34
C ARG A 282 9.70 24.41 -4.50
N THR A 283 9.67 23.09 -4.70
CA THR A 283 10.90 22.30 -4.91
C THR A 283 11.59 22.58 -6.24
N TYR A 284 10.85 23.08 -7.23
CA TYR A 284 11.41 23.50 -8.52
C TYR A 284 12.06 24.89 -8.44
N ALA A 285 11.60 25.76 -7.52
CA ALA A 285 12.13 27.11 -7.29
C ALA A 285 13.50 27.16 -6.61
N THR A 286 13.98 26.03 -6.10
CA THR A 286 15.19 25.96 -5.29
C THR A 286 16.37 25.43 -6.10
N ALA A 287 17.38 26.26 -6.34
CA ALA A 287 18.65 25.82 -6.89
C ALA A 287 19.42 24.96 -5.88
N GLY A 288 19.88 23.78 -6.30
CA GLY A 288 20.75 22.92 -5.50
C GLY A 288 20.99 21.54 -6.13
N LYS A 289 22.27 21.15 -6.24
CA LYS A 289 22.81 19.83 -6.68
C LYS A 289 22.08 18.65 -5.98
N ALA A 290 21.89 17.45 -6.53
CA ALA A 290 22.15 16.88 -7.84
C ALA A 290 20.78 16.48 -8.41
N VAL A 291 20.41 17.09 -9.52
CA VAL A 291 19.13 16.83 -10.16
C VAL A 291 19.49 16.12 -11.45
N GLY A 292 19.15 14.83 -11.55
CA GLY A 292 19.57 14.00 -12.69
C GLY A 292 19.28 14.68 -14.03
N ALA A 293 20.08 14.34 -15.05
CA ALA A 293 20.11 15.03 -16.36
C ALA A 293 18.72 15.39 -16.91
N LYS A 294 17.76 14.47 -16.80
CA LYS A 294 16.36 14.66 -17.20
C LYS A 294 15.65 15.84 -16.53
N MET A 295 15.79 15.99 -15.22
CA MET A 295 15.14 17.08 -14.48
C MET A 295 15.85 18.42 -14.70
N SER A 296 17.13 18.40 -15.09
CA SER A 296 17.82 19.59 -15.58
C SER A 296 17.27 20.02 -16.94
N ALA A 297 17.11 19.09 -17.87
CA ALA A 297 16.52 19.33 -19.19
C ALA A 297 15.07 19.83 -19.11
N LEU A 298 14.23 19.22 -18.26
CA LEU A 298 12.87 19.68 -17.99
C LEU A 298 12.87 21.15 -17.56
N ARG A 299 13.68 21.52 -16.56
CA ARG A 299 13.70 22.91 -16.06
C ARG A 299 14.16 23.94 -17.10
N ALA A 300 15.04 23.54 -18.01
CA ALA A 300 15.47 24.40 -19.11
C ALA A 300 14.37 24.60 -20.16
N THR A 301 13.42 23.66 -20.27
CA THR A 301 12.34 23.69 -21.27
C THR A 301 11.09 24.41 -20.78
N VAL A 302 10.82 24.39 -19.47
CA VAL A 302 9.61 24.96 -18.89
C VAL A 302 9.60 26.48 -19.05
N ALA A 303 8.43 27.05 -19.33
CA ALA A 303 8.16 28.48 -19.43
C ALA A 303 6.97 28.90 -18.55
N SER A 304 6.07 27.98 -18.20
CA SER A 304 4.96 28.26 -17.28
C SER A 304 4.48 26.99 -16.57
N TYR A 305 3.58 27.16 -15.60
CA TYR A 305 2.98 26.07 -14.86
C TYR A 305 1.50 26.35 -14.56
N ASP A 306 0.71 25.28 -14.46
CA ASP A 306 -0.66 25.32 -13.97
C ASP A 306 -0.81 24.42 -12.75
N CYS A 307 -1.80 24.69 -11.90
CA CYS A 307 -2.13 23.89 -10.73
C CYS A 307 -3.63 23.62 -10.69
N LEU A 308 -3.99 22.34 -10.73
CA LEU A 308 -5.36 21.86 -10.57
C LEU A 308 -5.46 21.23 -9.17
N ARG A 309 -6.12 21.94 -8.25
CA ARG A 309 -6.40 21.42 -6.91
C ARG A 309 -7.41 20.28 -7.01
N THR A 310 -7.29 19.28 -6.15
CA THR A 310 -8.27 18.20 -5.96
C THR A 310 -8.71 18.16 -4.50
N GLY A 311 -9.81 17.45 -4.22
CA GLY A 311 -10.31 17.24 -2.86
C GLY A 311 -9.56 16.13 -2.11
N SER A 312 -9.02 15.14 -2.83
CA SER A 312 -8.33 13.98 -2.25
C SER A 312 -7.07 13.56 -3.01
N GLU A 313 -6.24 12.70 -2.39
CA GLU A 313 -5.09 12.09 -3.08
C GLU A 313 -5.52 11.09 -4.16
N LEU A 314 -6.63 10.36 -3.97
CA LEU A 314 -7.18 9.44 -4.98
C LEU A 314 -7.57 10.20 -6.24
N GLU A 315 -8.30 11.30 -6.10
CA GLU A 315 -8.67 12.17 -7.22
C GLU A 315 -7.43 12.73 -7.94
N ALA A 316 -6.40 13.14 -7.19
CA ALA A 316 -5.14 13.59 -7.79
C ALA A 316 -4.41 12.50 -8.59
N LEU A 317 -4.46 11.24 -8.12
CA LEU A 317 -3.87 10.10 -8.83
C LEU A 317 -4.63 9.80 -10.13
N LEU A 318 -5.96 9.80 -10.08
CA LEU A 318 -6.81 9.57 -11.26
C LEU A 318 -6.64 10.70 -12.29
N LEU A 319 -6.67 11.96 -11.82
CA LEU A 319 -6.50 13.14 -12.68
C LEU A 319 -5.09 13.22 -13.29
N GLU A 320 -4.04 12.86 -12.56
CA GLU A 320 -2.68 12.78 -13.11
C GLU A 320 -2.61 11.76 -14.25
N SER A 321 -3.20 10.57 -14.05
CA SER A 321 -3.26 9.54 -15.10
C SER A 321 -4.03 10.04 -16.32
N GLU A 322 -5.19 10.67 -16.13
CA GLU A 322 -6.01 11.25 -17.21
C GLU A 322 -5.23 12.30 -18.02
N LEU A 323 -4.59 13.25 -17.34
CA LEU A 323 -3.87 14.36 -17.98
C LEU A 323 -2.58 13.93 -18.67
N VAL A 324 -1.86 12.95 -18.12
CA VAL A 324 -0.70 12.40 -18.81
C VAL A 324 -1.11 11.74 -20.12
N LYS A 325 -2.23 11.01 -20.14
CA LYS A 325 -2.77 10.37 -21.34
C LYS A 325 -3.22 11.38 -22.38
N ALA A 326 -3.94 12.41 -21.93
CA ALA A 326 -4.45 13.46 -22.81
C ALA A 326 -3.33 14.29 -23.46
N HIS A 327 -2.21 14.49 -22.77
CA HIS A 327 -1.15 15.39 -23.22
C HIS A 327 0.14 14.72 -23.72
N ASP A 328 0.36 13.44 -23.44
CA ASP A 328 1.61 12.70 -23.67
C ASP A 328 2.91 13.53 -23.44
N PRO A 329 3.11 14.08 -22.23
CA PRO A 329 4.02 15.20 -22.05
C PRO A 329 5.49 14.77 -21.89
N PRO A 330 6.47 15.30 -22.67
CA PRO A 330 7.81 14.76 -22.91
C PRO A 330 8.57 14.11 -21.76
N TYR A 331 8.49 14.70 -20.58
CA TYR A 331 9.30 14.33 -19.42
C TYR A 331 8.59 13.42 -18.42
N ASN A 332 7.36 12.98 -18.70
CA ASN A 332 6.63 12.03 -17.87
C ASN A 332 7.03 10.57 -18.12
N ASP A 333 8.29 10.21 -18.42
CA ASP A 333 8.68 8.84 -18.84
C ASP A 333 8.16 7.66 -17.97
N ARG A 334 7.74 7.88 -16.72
CA ARG A 334 7.10 6.84 -15.88
C ARG A 334 5.60 6.65 -16.13
N LEU A 335 4.93 7.68 -16.67
CA LEU A 335 3.49 7.75 -16.98
C LEU A 335 3.21 7.93 -18.50
N ARG A 336 4.14 8.50 -19.30
CA ARG A 336 4.10 8.57 -20.78
C ARG A 336 4.44 7.25 -21.43
N ASN A 337 5.53 6.63 -20.95
CA ASN A 337 5.81 5.26 -21.29
C ASN A 337 4.81 4.46 -20.47
N PHE A 338 3.59 4.38 -20.99
CA PHE A 338 3.06 3.09 -21.32
C PHE A 338 4.21 2.21 -21.84
N ARG A 339 4.95 1.61 -20.91
CA ARG A 339 5.67 0.39 -21.22
C ARG A 339 4.58 -0.45 -21.84
N THR A 340 4.77 -0.86 -23.08
CA THR A 340 3.92 -1.85 -23.72
C THR A 340 3.85 -2.98 -22.71
N PHE A 341 2.73 -3.04 -21.98
CA PHE A 341 2.63 -3.93 -20.84
C PHE A 341 2.71 -5.31 -21.46
N ALA A 342 3.62 -6.11 -20.94
CA ALA A 342 3.74 -7.46 -21.44
C ALA A 342 2.69 -8.31 -20.74
N PHE A 343 2.15 -9.26 -21.48
CA PHE A 343 1.18 -10.23 -21.06
C PHE A 343 1.73 -11.60 -21.42
N ILE A 344 1.41 -12.58 -20.60
CA ILE A 344 1.53 -13.98 -20.97
C ILE A 344 0.29 -14.33 -21.78
N LYS A 345 0.44 -14.55 -23.08
CA LYS A 345 -0.60 -15.11 -23.94
C LYS A 345 -0.52 -16.62 -23.89
N VAL A 346 -1.66 -17.28 -23.69
CA VAL A 346 -1.84 -18.73 -23.72
C VAL A 346 -2.86 -19.07 -24.80
N GLU A 347 -2.41 -19.66 -25.90
CA GLU A 347 -3.27 -20.12 -27.00
C GLU A 347 -3.96 -21.44 -26.57
N ARG A 348 -5.28 -21.56 -26.80
CA ARG A 348 -6.07 -22.78 -26.51
C ARG A 348 -6.33 -23.65 -27.76
N SER A 349 -5.53 -23.49 -28.80
CA SER A 349 -5.53 -24.37 -29.98
C SER A 349 -4.73 -25.65 -29.72
N PRO A 350 -4.90 -26.74 -30.49
CA PRO A 350 -3.99 -27.88 -30.43
C PRO A 350 -2.54 -27.42 -30.56
N TYR A 351 -1.66 -27.88 -29.65
CA TYR A 351 -0.27 -27.40 -29.54
C TYR A 351 -0.12 -25.90 -29.27
N GLY A 352 -1.07 -25.31 -28.54
CA GLY A 352 -1.08 -23.90 -28.16
C GLY A 352 0.19 -23.44 -27.45
N ARG A 353 0.57 -22.18 -27.65
CA ARG A 353 1.82 -21.64 -27.08
C ARG A 353 1.54 -20.74 -25.89
N ILE A 354 2.45 -20.81 -24.91
CA ILE A 354 2.61 -19.82 -23.84
C ILE A 354 3.70 -18.85 -24.28
N MET A 355 3.38 -17.57 -24.44
CA MET A 355 4.34 -16.57 -24.93
C MET A 355 4.16 -15.22 -24.25
N ALA A 356 5.23 -14.43 -24.19
CA ALA A 356 5.13 -13.03 -23.80
C ALA A 356 4.70 -12.21 -25.03
N THR A 357 3.73 -11.32 -24.87
CA THR A 357 3.25 -10.40 -25.92
C THR A 357 2.90 -9.05 -25.33
N THR A 358 2.95 -7.99 -26.12
CA THR A 358 2.44 -6.68 -25.75
C THR A 358 1.18 -6.30 -26.53
N ARG A 359 0.70 -7.23 -27.38
CA ARG A 359 -0.49 -7.11 -28.20
C ARG A 359 -1.57 -8.01 -27.62
N LEU A 360 -2.72 -7.42 -27.31
CA LEU A 360 -3.95 -8.11 -26.95
C LEU A 360 -4.82 -8.20 -28.21
N ALA A 361 -5.40 -9.36 -28.48
CA ALA A 361 -6.31 -9.57 -29.61
C ALA A 361 -7.52 -10.40 -29.17
N ALA A 362 -8.66 -10.21 -29.84
CA ALA A 362 -9.85 -11.06 -29.65
C ALA A 362 -9.70 -12.37 -30.44
N ASP A 363 -8.63 -13.12 -30.17
CA ASP A 363 -8.23 -14.33 -30.90
C ASP A 363 -8.56 -15.64 -30.14
N GLY A 364 -9.34 -15.55 -29.05
CA GLY A 364 -9.71 -16.70 -28.22
C GLY A 364 -8.59 -17.20 -27.29
N ALA A 365 -7.43 -16.54 -27.27
CA ALA A 365 -6.36 -16.84 -26.33
C ALA A 365 -6.63 -16.22 -24.95
N LEU A 366 -6.03 -16.80 -23.90
CA LEU A 366 -6.01 -16.21 -22.56
C LEU A 366 -4.81 -15.28 -22.43
N TYR A 367 -4.99 -14.17 -21.72
CA TYR A 367 -3.94 -13.19 -21.48
C TYR A 367 -3.79 -12.97 -19.97
N PHE A 368 -2.57 -13.13 -19.44
CA PHE A 368 -2.25 -12.96 -18.02
C PHE A 368 -1.22 -11.86 -17.85
N GLY A 369 -1.45 -10.95 -16.91
CA GLY A 369 -0.67 -9.73 -16.75
C GLY A 369 -1.56 -8.58 -16.28
N PRO A 370 -1.05 -7.35 -16.26
CA PRO A 370 0.15 -6.88 -16.97
C PRO A 370 1.49 -7.01 -16.24
N TYR A 371 2.56 -7.13 -17.03
CA TYR A 371 3.95 -7.11 -16.60
C TYR A 371 4.59 -5.77 -16.92
N ARG A 372 5.33 -5.22 -15.95
CA ARG A 372 6.06 -3.96 -16.10
C ARG A 372 7.16 -3.99 -17.15
N SER A 373 7.56 -5.14 -17.67
CA SER A 373 8.50 -5.24 -18.79
C SER A 373 8.31 -6.54 -19.54
N MET A 374 8.64 -6.52 -20.83
CA MET A 374 8.70 -7.73 -21.66
C MET A 374 9.65 -8.78 -21.08
N GLU A 375 10.76 -8.33 -20.50
CA GLU A 375 11.72 -9.18 -19.79
C GLU A 375 11.08 -9.92 -18.60
N SER A 376 10.31 -9.21 -17.75
CA SER A 376 9.64 -9.85 -16.62
C SER A 376 8.57 -10.85 -17.06
N SER A 377 7.86 -10.59 -18.16
CA SER A 377 6.90 -11.53 -18.73
C SER A 377 7.60 -12.75 -19.32
N ARG A 378 8.67 -12.57 -20.11
CA ARG A 378 9.50 -13.66 -20.65
C ARG A 378 10.10 -14.53 -19.55
N ALA A 379 10.56 -13.95 -18.45
CA ALA A 379 11.08 -14.70 -17.31
C ALA A 379 10.00 -15.57 -16.64
N ALA A 380 8.76 -15.10 -16.57
CA ALA A 380 7.63 -15.88 -16.05
C ALA A 380 7.21 -17.00 -17.02
N VAL A 381 7.15 -16.70 -18.32
CA VAL A 381 6.89 -17.69 -19.38
C VAL A 381 7.95 -18.80 -19.35
N SER A 382 9.24 -18.44 -19.28
CA SER A 382 10.33 -19.41 -19.20
C SER A 382 10.23 -20.26 -17.94
N ALA A 383 9.89 -19.69 -16.78
CA ALA A 383 9.72 -20.46 -15.56
C ALA A 383 8.57 -21.50 -15.66
N LEU A 384 7.45 -21.14 -16.31
CA LEU A 384 6.33 -22.05 -16.58
C LEU A 384 6.71 -23.13 -17.60
N GLN A 385 7.33 -22.73 -18.71
CA GLN A 385 7.74 -23.63 -19.78
C GLN A 385 8.71 -24.68 -19.27
N ASP A 386 9.74 -24.24 -18.54
CA ASP A 386 10.70 -25.13 -17.92
C ASP A 386 10.05 -26.06 -16.87
N ALA A 387 9.10 -25.55 -16.08
CA ALA A 387 8.46 -26.33 -15.03
C ALA A 387 7.68 -27.52 -15.61
N LEU A 388 7.05 -27.30 -16.77
CA LEU A 388 6.16 -28.25 -17.45
C LEU A 388 6.82 -28.99 -18.62
N ASP A 389 8.11 -28.74 -18.88
CA ASP A 389 8.83 -29.22 -20.07
C ASP A 389 8.13 -28.86 -21.39
N LEU A 390 7.52 -27.68 -21.43
CA LEU A 390 6.93 -27.11 -22.64
C LEU A 390 8.06 -26.55 -23.50
N ARG A 391 8.61 -27.35 -24.42
CA ARG A 391 9.65 -26.89 -25.35
C ARG A 391 9.17 -25.65 -26.11
N GLY A 392 9.91 -24.55 -25.99
CA GLY A 392 9.61 -23.30 -26.67
C GLY A 392 9.53 -23.51 -28.17
N ALA A 393 8.36 -23.24 -28.76
CA ALA A 393 8.13 -23.33 -30.19
C ALA A 393 8.79 -22.16 -30.94
N SER A 394 10.12 -22.11 -30.97
CA SER A 394 10.84 -21.26 -31.92
C SER A 394 10.83 -21.86 -33.33
N ASP A 395 10.70 -23.18 -33.48
CA ASP A 395 10.85 -23.83 -34.78
C ASP A 395 9.57 -24.57 -35.17
N ALA A 396 8.87 -24.04 -36.18
CA ALA A 396 7.66 -24.61 -36.76
C ALA A 396 7.90 -25.96 -37.48
N GLU A 397 9.14 -26.47 -37.49
CA GLU A 397 9.55 -27.62 -38.32
C GLU A 397 9.79 -28.92 -37.55
N GLN A 398 9.64 -28.96 -36.22
CA GLN A 398 9.82 -30.21 -35.44
C GLN A 398 8.57 -30.57 -34.62
N ILE A 399 7.62 -31.24 -35.27
CA ILE A 399 6.55 -32.00 -34.60
C ILE A 399 7.10 -33.34 -34.04
N HIS A 400 8.23 -33.81 -34.58
CA HIS A 400 8.90 -35.00 -34.06
C HIS A 400 9.45 -34.78 -32.65
N GLY A 401 8.91 -35.54 -31.68
CA GLY A 401 9.31 -35.50 -30.27
C GLY A 401 8.39 -34.70 -29.35
N LYS A 402 7.27 -34.15 -29.85
CA LYS A 402 6.23 -33.57 -29.00
C LYS A 402 5.32 -34.66 -28.42
N PRO A 403 4.85 -34.51 -27.16
CA PRO A 403 3.84 -35.42 -26.63
C PRO A 403 2.55 -35.37 -27.49
N PRO A 404 1.69 -36.42 -27.41
CA PRO A 404 0.40 -36.42 -28.07
C PRO A 404 -0.41 -35.16 -27.75
N PRO A 405 -1.26 -34.66 -28.67
CA PRO A 405 -2.00 -33.40 -28.48
C PRO A 405 -2.73 -33.33 -27.14
N ALA A 406 -3.41 -34.40 -26.73
CA ALA A 406 -4.12 -34.46 -25.46
C ALA A 406 -3.21 -34.28 -24.23
N GLN A 407 -1.98 -34.81 -24.26
CA GLN A 407 -1.01 -34.64 -23.17
C GLN A 407 -0.44 -33.22 -23.16
N TYR A 408 -0.18 -32.64 -24.33
CA TYR A 408 0.30 -31.27 -24.44
C TYR A 408 -0.78 -30.26 -23.98
N ASP A 409 -2.03 -30.46 -24.39
CA ASP A 409 -3.16 -29.62 -23.97
C ASP A 409 -3.37 -29.71 -22.45
N ALA A 410 -3.20 -30.89 -21.84
CA ALA A 410 -3.22 -31.04 -20.38
C ALA A 410 -2.11 -30.24 -19.67
N GLN A 411 -0.90 -30.16 -20.26
CA GLN A 411 0.19 -29.33 -19.72
C GLN A 411 -0.15 -27.82 -19.82
N ILE A 412 -0.83 -27.40 -20.89
CA ILE A 412 -1.31 -26.01 -21.03
C ILE A 412 -2.36 -25.69 -19.96
N GLU A 413 -3.31 -26.59 -19.71
CA GLU A 413 -4.30 -26.40 -18.64
C GLU A 413 -3.65 -26.39 -17.24
N GLN A 414 -2.62 -27.21 -17.00
CA GLN A 414 -1.82 -27.11 -15.77
C GLN A 414 -1.10 -25.76 -15.62
N ALA A 415 -0.60 -25.19 -16.73
CA ALA A 415 0.01 -23.87 -16.72
C ALA A 415 -1.03 -22.78 -16.37
N ILE A 416 -2.22 -22.85 -16.97
CA ILE A 416 -3.34 -21.93 -16.69
C ILE A 416 -3.72 -22.01 -15.20
N ALA A 417 -3.92 -23.22 -14.69
CA ALA A 417 -4.28 -23.44 -13.28
C ALA A 417 -3.18 -22.95 -12.33
N CYS A 418 -1.91 -23.14 -12.69
CA CYS A 418 -0.79 -22.60 -11.92
C CYS A 418 -0.78 -21.06 -11.92
N ILE A 419 -1.03 -20.41 -13.06
CA ILE A 419 -1.04 -18.93 -13.15
C ILE A 419 -2.18 -18.35 -12.29
N GLN A 420 -3.39 -18.89 -12.44
CA GLN A 420 -4.58 -18.51 -11.68
C GLN A 420 -4.50 -18.90 -10.19
N GLY A 421 -3.58 -19.81 -9.85
CA GLY A 421 -3.42 -20.33 -8.52
C GLY A 421 -4.56 -21.23 -8.04
N SER A 422 -5.32 -21.82 -8.96
CA SER A 422 -6.37 -22.81 -8.68
C SER A 422 -5.81 -24.21 -8.43
N ALA A 423 -4.56 -24.47 -8.81
CA ALA A 423 -3.85 -25.71 -8.53
C ALA A 423 -2.37 -25.50 -8.20
N ASP A 424 -1.82 -26.36 -7.35
CA ASP A 424 -0.44 -26.30 -6.86
C ASP A 424 0.49 -27.33 -7.55
N ASP A 425 -0.03 -28.17 -8.44
CA ASP A 425 0.68 -29.32 -9.02
C ASP A 425 2.02 -28.95 -9.64
N VAL A 426 2.09 -27.82 -10.35
CA VAL A 426 3.32 -27.33 -10.99
C VAL A 426 4.38 -26.94 -9.94
N LEU A 427 3.98 -26.27 -8.86
CA LEU A 427 4.87 -25.90 -7.76
C LEU A 427 5.34 -27.14 -6.99
N LEU A 428 4.42 -28.09 -6.73
CA LEU A 428 4.74 -29.35 -6.08
C LEU A 428 5.72 -30.19 -6.91
N ALA A 429 5.55 -30.23 -8.24
CA ALA A 429 6.46 -30.93 -9.14
C ALA A 429 7.87 -30.32 -9.13
N VAL A 430 7.98 -28.98 -9.15
CA VAL A 430 9.26 -28.26 -9.04
C VAL A 430 9.90 -28.51 -7.67
N ALA A 431 9.13 -28.45 -6.58
CA ALA A 431 9.62 -28.72 -5.22
C ALA A 431 10.13 -30.17 -5.06
N ARG A 432 9.42 -31.15 -5.62
CA ARG A 432 9.88 -32.56 -5.63
C ARG A 432 11.22 -32.71 -6.37
N ARG A 433 11.39 -32.08 -7.54
CA ARG A 433 12.65 -32.10 -8.29
C ARG A 433 13.81 -31.48 -7.48
N ARG A 434 13.55 -30.39 -6.76
CA ARG A 434 14.51 -29.78 -5.83
C ARG A 434 14.91 -30.76 -4.73
N ASP A 435 13.92 -31.38 -4.07
CA ASP A 435 14.17 -32.30 -2.95
C ASP A 435 14.94 -33.55 -3.38
N GLU A 436 14.61 -34.11 -4.54
CA GLU A 436 15.36 -35.21 -5.16
C GLU A 436 16.80 -34.81 -5.53
N ALA A 437 17.01 -33.57 -6.00
CA ALA A 437 18.34 -33.05 -6.29
C ALA A 437 19.16 -32.85 -5.02
N ALA A 438 18.55 -32.33 -3.96
CA ALA A 438 19.17 -32.17 -2.64
C ALA A 438 19.58 -33.53 -2.06
N ALA A 439 18.70 -34.53 -2.13
CA ALA A 439 18.99 -35.89 -1.69
C ALA A 439 20.17 -36.54 -2.46
N ARG A 440 20.43 -36.10 -3.69
CA ARG A 440 21.55 -36.57 -4.53
C ARG A 440 22.78 -35.64 -4.50
N GLY A 441 22.79 -34.62 -3.65
CA GLY A 441 23.91 -33.67 -3.53
C GLY A 441 24.14 -32.76 -4.74
N ARG A 442 23.13 -32.59 -5.62
CA ARG A 442 23.22 -31.76 -6.83
C ARG A 442 22.83 -30.31 -6.55
N LEU A 443 23.72 -29.57 -5.91
CA LEU A 443 23.47 -28.20 -5.43
C LEU A 443 23.12 -27.20 -6.55
N ASP A 444 23.70 -27.37 -7.74
CA ASP A 444 23.42 -26.54 -8.92
C ASP A 444 21.97 -26.68 -9.41
N VAL A 445 21.40 -27.88 -9.29
CA VAL A 445 20.00 -28.16 -9.63
C VAL A 445 19.07 -27.62 -8.54
N VAL A 446 19.44 -27.76 -7.26
CA VAL A 446 18.68 -27.19 -6.13
C VAL A 446 18.52 -25.68 -6.32
N GLU A 447 19.61 -24.95 -6.53
CA GLU A 447 19.56 -23.50 -6.72
C GLU A 447 18.71 -23.10 -7.94
N ARG A 448 18.77 -23.88 -9.02
CA ARG A 448 17.96 -23.65 -10.22
C ARG A 448 16.47 -23.83 -9.97
N GLU A 449 16.08 -24.90 -9.28
CA GLU A 449 14.68 -25.17 -8.94
C GLU A 449 14.15 -24.19 -7.88
N ASP A 450 14.96 -23.76 -6.90
CA ASP A 450 14.56 -22.71 -5.95
C ASP A 450 14.29 -21.38 -6.64
N ARG A 451 15.21 -20.95 -7.54
CA ARG A 451 14.97 -19.75 -8.37
C ARG A 451 13.72 -19.89 -9.23
N ARG A 452 13.37 -21.09 -9.67
CA ARG A 452 12.14 -21.37 -10.45
C ARG A 452 10.89 -21.29 -9.57
N LEU A 453 10.90 -21.91 -8.38
CA LEU A 453 9.82 -21.80 -7.40
C LEU A 453 9.52 -20.35 -7.06
N ASP A 454 10.55 -19.57 -6.77
CA ASP A 454 10.43 -18.14 -6.47
C ASP A 454 9.80 -17.35 -7.62
N ARG A 455 10.16 -17.67 -8.86
CA ARG A 455 9.56 -17.03 -10.05
C ARG A 455 8.09 -17.41 -10.20
N LEU A 456 7.72 -18.67 -10.00
CA LEU A 456 6.33 -19.14 -10.07
C LEU A 456 5.46 -18.58 -8.93
N ARG A 457 5.99 -18.50 -7.71
CA ARG A 457 5.32 -17.85 -6.57
C ARG A 457 5.06 -16.36 -6.84
N ARG A 458 6.07 -15.62 -7.29
CA ARG A 458 5.92 -14.21 -7.68
C ARG A 458 4.94 -14.00 -8.84
N LEU A 459 4.89 -14.94 -9.78
CA LEU A 459 3.88 -14.97 -10.86
C LEU A 459 2.48 -15.09 -10.26
N ARG A 460 2.24 -16.05 -9.37
CA ARG A 460 0.94 -16.27 -8.70
C ARG A 460 0.53 -15.09 -7.83
N GLU A 461 1.42 -14.60 -6.97
CA GLU A 461 1.15 -13.43 -6.12
C GLU A 461 0.75 -12.21 -6.96
N ARG A 462 1.42 -12.00 -8.10
CA ARG A 462 1.08 -10.93 -9.03
C ARG A 462 -0.28 -11.16 -9.67
N GLN A 463 -0.54 -12.37 -10.16
CA GLN A 463 -1.81 -12.70 -10.81
C GLN A 463 -2.96 -12.58 -9.82
N ALA A 464 -2.84 -13.14 -8.63
CA ALA A 464 -3.82 -13.03 -7.54
C ALA A 464 -4.08 -11.56 -7.17
N ARG A 465 -3.04 -10.72 -7.10
CA ARG A 465 -3.21 -9.28 -6.83
C ARG A 465 -3.97 -8.56 -7.95
N LEU A 466 -3.78 -8.96 -9.20
CA LEU A 466 -4.45 -8.37 -10.35
C LEU A 466 -5.89 -8.87 -10.48
N GLU A 467 -6.12 -10.17 -10.35
CA GLU A 467 -7.46 -10.77 -10.29
C GLU A 467 -8.30 -10.14 -9.18
N TYR A 468 -7.70 -9.97 -8.01
CA TYR A 468 -8.27 -9.24 -6.90
C TYR A 468 -8.72 -7.83 -7.30
N VAL A 469 -7.82 -7.02 -7.89
CA VAL A 469 -8.14 -5.65 -8.30
C VAL A 469 -9.19 -5.64 -9.41
N THR A 470 -9.13 -6.58 -10.36
CA THR A 470 -10.15 -6.71 -11.42
C THR A 470 -11.48 -7.25 -10.92
N GLY A 471 -11.54 -7.79 -9.71
CA GLY A 471 -12.77 -8.19 -9.03
C GLY A 471 -13.31 -7.13 -8.06
N LEU A 472 -12.60 -6.01 -7.88
CA LEU A 472 -13.03 -4.93 -6.98
C LEU A 472 -14.22 -4.18 -7.58
N ASN A 473 -15.36 -4.36 -6.94
CA ASN A 473 -16.64 -3.77 -7.28
C ASN A 473 -17.05 -2.86 -6.12
N LEU A 474 -16.72 -1.57 -6.22
CA LEU A 474 -16.84 -0.66 -5.09
C LEU A 474 -17.07 0.78 -5.49
N LEU A 475 -17.66 1.51 -4.55
CA LEU A 475 -17.85 2.94 -4.61
C LEU A 475 -16.96 3.61 -3.56
N VAL A 476 -16.23 4.66 -3.93
CA VAL A 476 -15.39 5.45 -3.01
C VAL A 476 -15.97 6.84 -2.87
N LEU A 477 -16.24 7.24 -1.62
CA LEU A 477 -16.54 8.62 -1.25
C LEU A 477 -15.27 9.30 -0.72
N ALA A 478 -14.95 10.44 -1.31
CA ALA A 478 -13.77 11.22 -0.99
C ALA A 478 -14.12 12.69 -0.70
N PRO A 479 -13.32 13.39 0.13
CA PRO A 479 -13.44 14.83 0.27
C PRO A 479 -13.37 15.52 -1.08
N SER A 480 -14.27 16.48 -1.31
CA SER A 480 -14.22 17.40 -2.45
C SER A 480 -13.44 18.68 -2.09
N ILE A 481 -13.15 19.50 -3.09
CA ILE A 481 -12.60 20.85 -2.90
C ILE A 481 -13.60 21.73 -2.17
N ASP A 482 -14.89 21.61 -2.53
CA ASP A 482 -16.00 22.24 -1.83
C ASP A 482 -16.37 21.38 -0.60
N PRO A 483 -16.21 21.88 0.63
CA PRO A 483 -16.58 21.14 1.84
C PRO A 483 -18.07 20.78 1.95
N SER A 484 -18.93 21.40 1.13
CA SER A 484 -20.36 21.10 1.05
C SER A 484 -20.68 19.93 0.12
N GLU A 485 -19.68 19.40 -0.59
CA GLU A 485 -19.79 18.26 -1.50
C GLU A 485 -18.81 17.12 -1.12
N GLU A 486 -19.05 15.94 -1.66
CA GLU A 486 -18.17 14.78 -1.64
C GLU A 486 -18.00 14.24 -3.06
N SER A 487 -16.78 13.84 -3.39
CA SER A 487 -16.48 13.22 -4.67
C SER A 487 -16.73 11.72 -4.59
N CYS A 488 -17.60 11.23 -5.46
CA CYS A 488 -17.98 9.83 -5.57
C CYS A 488 -17.31 9.21 -6.80
N PHE A 489 -16.62 8.09 -6.62
CA PHE A 489 -15.95 7.33 -7.68
C PHE A 489 -16.48 5.90 -7.68
N LEU A 490 -17.12 5.49 -8.79
CA LEU A 490 -17.63 4.13 -8.98
C LEU A 490 -16.60 3.30 -9.73
N PHE A 491 -16.20 2.17 -9.15
CA PHE A 491 -15.26 1.23 -9.75
C PHE A 491 -15.94 -0.10 -10.03
N CYS A 492 -15.98 -0.50 -11.31
CA CYS A 492 -16.43 -1.82 -11.75
C CYS A 492 -15.21 -2.65 -12.13
N GLY A 493 -14.96 -3.74 -11.43
CA GLY A 493 -13.78 -4.59 -11.59
C GLY A 493 -12.48 -3.80 -11.63
N GLY A 494 -12.31 -2.89 -10.68
CA GLY A 494 -11.14 -2.03 -10.53
C GLY A 494 -10.97 -0.94 -11.61
N ARG A 495 -11.94 -0.73 -12.48
CA ARG A 495 -11.94 0.34 -13.50
C ARG A 495 -12.91 1.44 -13.11
N LEU A 496 -12.51 2.70 -13.27
CA LEU A 496 -13.39 3.83 -12.98
C LEU A 496 -14.53 3.85 -14.00
N ALA A 497 -15.72 3.44 -13.57
CA ALA A 497 -16.92 3.40 -14.38
C ALA A 497 -17.60 4.77 -14.45
N ALA A 498 -17.62 5.50 -13.33
CA ALA A 498 -18.20 6.84 -13.27
C ALA A 498 -17.60 7.67 -12.12
N ARG A 499 -17.69 9.00 -12.26
CA ARG A 499 -17.38 9.97 -11.21
C ARG A 499 -18.52 10.97 -11.08
N GLN A 500 -18.85 11.37 -9.85
CA GLN A 500 -19.92 12.33 -9.57
C GLN A 500 -19.60 13.15 -8.33
N GLN A 501 -19.98 14.43 -8.30
CA GLN A 501 -20.00 15.22 -7.05
C GLN A 501 -21.37 15.10 -6.38
N LEU A 502 -21.37 14.82 -5.08
CA LEU A 502 -22.58 14.61 -4.28
C LEU A 502 -22.68 15.69 -3.19
N PRO A 503 -23.82 16.38 -3.05
CA PRO A 503 -24.06 17.30 -1.94
C PRO A 503 -24.04 16.58 -0.58
N ARG A 504 -23.32 17.13 0.39
CA ARG A 504 -23.11 16.54 1.73
C ARG A 504 -24.15 16.97 2.76
N ARG A 505 -24.83 18.11 2.56
CA ARG A 505 -25.81 18.67 3.52
C ARG A 505 -27.18 18.01 3.40
N LEU A 506 -27.88 17.84 4.52
CA LEU A 506 -29.23 17.27 4.61
C LEU A 506 -30.24 17.88 3.61
N ARG A 507 -30.17 19.20 3.36
CA ARG A 507 -31.04 19.88 2.38
C ARG A 507 -30.80 19.46 0.93
N GLY A 508 -29.61 18.95 0.61
CA GLY A 508 -29.23 18.43 -0.71
C GLY A 508 -29.39 16.92 -0.86
N ARG A 509 -29.90 16.23 0.16
CA ARG A 509 -29.93 14.76 0.22
C ARG A 509 -30.78 14.14 -0.89
N THR A 510 -31.91 14.75 -1.24
CA THR A 510 -32.75 14.32 -2.37
C THR A 510 -31.99 14.40 -3.71
N VAL A 511 -31.17 15.44 -3.88
CA VAL A 511 -30.35 15.62 -5.09
C VAL A 511 -29.21 14.61 -5.10
N ALA A 512 -28.50 14.44 -3.98
CA ALA A 512 -27.45 13.43 -3.84
C ALA A 512 -27.96 12.03 -4.14
N ARG A 513 -29.13 11.67 -3.60
CA ARG A 513 -29.80 10.38 -3.88
C ARG A 513 -30.08 10.21 -5.37
N LYS A 514 -30.67 11.21 -6.02
CA LYS A 514 -31.02 11.13 -7.45
C LYS A 514 -29.76 10.97 -8.32
N LEU A 515 -28.72 11.76 -8.05
CA LEU A 515 -27.45 11.68 -8.78
C LEU A 515 -26.79 10.31 -8.61
N LEU A 516 -26.73 9.81 -7.37
CA LEU A 516 -26.13 8.52 -7.06
C LEU A 516 -26.93 7.36 -7.66
N ALA A 517 -28.25 7.37 -7.55
CA ALA A 517 -29.12 6.35 -8.15
C ALA A 517 -28.97 6.31 -9.69
N THR A 518 -28.88 7.48 -10.33
CA THR A 518 -28.66 7.58 -11.79
C THR A 518 -27.28 7.03 -12.17
N MET A 519 -26.23 7.42 -11.44
CA MET A 519 -24.87 6.91 -11.64
C MET A 519 -24.79 5.39 -11.51
N LEU A 520 -25.45 4.80 -10.49
CA LEU A 520 -25.53 3.35 -10.32
C LEU A 520 -26.33 2.69 -11.45
N ALA A 521 -27.50 3.22 -11.79
CA ALA A 521 -28.34 2.65 -12.86
C ALA A 521 -27.64 2.67 -14.23
N ASP A 522 -26.93 3.73 -14.56
CA ASP A 522 -26.33 3.92 -15.89
C ASP A 522 -24.96 3.24 -16.00
N SER A 523 -24.14 3.29 -14.94
CA SER A 523 -22.72 2.96 -15.01
C SER A 523 -22.32 1.69 -14.24
N TRP A 524 -23.19 1.13 -13.40
CA TRP A 524 -22.89 -0.11 -12.68
C TRP A 524 -23.11 -1.34 -13.56
N ARG A 525 -22.02 -1.88 -14.12
CA ARG A 525 -22.03 -3.04 -15.03
C ARG A 525 -20.94 -4.06 -14.66
N PRO A 526 -20.99 -4.67 -13.46
CA PRO A 526 -19.99 -5.65 -13.05
C PRO A 526 -20.01 -6.91 -13.93
N GLU A 527 -21.17 -7.24 -14.50
CA GLU A 527 -21.38 -8.38 -15.42
C GLU A 527 -20.69 -8.21 -16.78
N ASP A 528 -20.47 -6.98 -17.23
CA ASP A 528 -19.80 -6.69 -18.51
C ASP A 528 -18.27 -6.64 -18.38
N VAL A 529 -17.74 -6.76 -17.15
CA VAL A 529 -16.30 -6.73 -16.90
C VAL A 529 -15.68 -8.03 -17.36
N GLN A 530 -14.87 -7.96 -18.43
CA GLN A 530 -14.00 -9.06 -18.81
C GLN A 530 -12.88 -9.23 -17.77
N HIS A 531 -12.94 -10.34 -17.04
CA HIS A 531 -11.94 -10.71 -16.05
C HIS A 531 -10.66 -11.17 -16.78
N GLY A 532 -9.49 -10.73 -16.29
CA GLY A 532 -8.20 -11.03 -16.94
C GLY A 532 -7.86 -10.21 -18.20
N PHE A 533 -8.77 -9.37 -18.70
CA PHE A 533 -8.53 -8.51 -19.87
C PHE A 533 -8.65 -7.03 -19.49
N ALA A 534 -7.54 -6.28 -19.50
CA ALA A 534 -7.55 -4.84 -19.28
C ALA A 534 -6.91 -4.11 -20.46
N ARG A 535 -7.59 -3.10 -21.01
CA ARG A 535 -6.98 -2.23 -22.02
C ARG A 535 -5.80 -1.49 -21.42
N GLN A 536 -4.84 -1.10 -22.25
CA GLN A 536 -3.64 -0.41 -21.80
C GLN A 536 -3.95 0.87 -21.01
N GLU A 537 -5.04 1.56 -21.35
CA GLU A 537 -5.56 2.75 -20.69
C GLU A 537 -6.18 2.48 -19.31
N GLU A 538 -6.66 1.27 -19.06
CA GLU A 538 -7.35 0.87 -17.83
C GLU A 538 -6.36 0.36 -16.75
N ILE A 539 -5.20 -0.13 -17.18
CA ILE A 539 -4.17 -0.72 -16.31
C ILE A 539 -3.66 0.26 -15.26
N ASP A 540 -3.53 1.54 -15.60
CA ASP A 540 -3.08 2.54 -14.63
C ASP A 540 -4.10 2.72 -13.51
N GLN A 541 -5.40 2.68 -13.83
CA GLN A 541 -6.46 2.79 -12.82
C GLN A 541 -6.44 1.58 -11.89
N LEU A 542 -6.26 0.37 -12.45
CA LEU A 542 -6.08 -0.85 -11.68
C LEU A 542 -4.87 -0.73 -10.74
N TYR A 543 -3.71 -0.26 -11.23
CA TYR A 543 -2.54 -0.06 -10.37
C TYR A 543 -2.70 1.07 -9.35
N ILE A 544 -3.37 2.16 -9.69
CA ILE A 544 -3.67 3.28 -8.79
C ILE A 544 -4.51 2.75 -7.62
N LEU A 545 -5.58 2.01 -7.90
CA LEU A 545 -6.41 1.37 -6.88
C LEU A 545 -5.60 0.36 -6.08
N ALA A 546 -4.89 -0.56 -6.74
CA ALA A 546 -4.08 -1.58 -6.06
C ALA A 546 -3.01 -1.00 -5.14
N ALA A 547 -2.39 0.13 -5.53
CA ALA A 547 -1.40 0.83 -4.74
C ALA A 547 -2.05 1.62 -3.60
N TRP A 548 -3.18 2.28 -3.88
CA TRP A 548 -3.96 3.06 -2.91
C TRP A 548 -4.50 2.16 -1.78
N PHE A 549 -5.12 1.02 -2.11
CA PHE A 549 -5.59 0.03 -1.14
C PHE A 549 -4.44 -0.51 -0.26
N SER A 550 -3.29 -0.81 -0.87
CA SER A 550 -2.12 -1.34 -0.15
C SER A 550 -1.38 -0.32 0.73
N GLY A 551 -1.77 0.96 0.71
CA GLY A 551 -0.99 2.06 1.28
C GLY A 551 -1.75 3.01 2.21
N ARG A 552 -2.97 2.63 2.65
CA ARG A 552 -3.98 3.46 3.34
C ARG A 552 -3.45 4.71 4.06
N ARG A 553 -3.98 5.90 3.70
CA ARG A 553 -3.67 7.17 4.39
C ARG A 553 -4.76 8.25 4.46
N GLU A 554 -6.01 8.03 4.09
CA GLU A 554 -7.06 9.06 4.26
C GLU A 554 -8.40 8.43 4.71
N GLY A 555 -9.17 9.17 5.50
CA GLY A 555 -10.50 8.80 6.03
C GLY A 555 -11.58 8.73 4.95
N LEU A 556 -11.29 7.98 3.89
CA LEU A 556 -12.14 7.71 2.75
C LEU A 556 -13.08 6.55 3.10
N CYS A 557 -14.35 6.70 2.71
CA CYS A 557 -15.34 5.63 2.84
C CYS A 557 -15.37 4.86 1.52
N TYR A 558 -15.22 3.53 1.57
CA TYR A 558 -15.47 2.67 0.43
C TYR A 558 -16.62 1.73 0.77
N ILE A 559 -17.44 1.44 -0.22
CA ILE A 559 -18.64 0.63 -0.09
C ILE A 559 -18.56 -0.45 -1.15
N GLU A 560 -18.57 -1.71 -0.74
CA GLU A 560 -18.70 -2.83 -1.66
C GLU A 560 -20.12 -2.87 -2.22
N LEU A 561 -20.24 -3.08 -3.53
CA LEU A 561 -21.53 -3.12 -4.21
C LEU A 561 -21.82 -4.53 -4.74
N PRO A 562 -23.10 -4.93 -4.85
CA PRO A 562 -23.47 -6.23 -5.37
C PRO A 562 -22.92 -6.49 -6.77
N GLY A 563 -22.44 -7.71 -7.04
CA GLY A 563 -21.85 -8.13 -8.32
C GLY A 563 -22.86 -8.29 -9.48
N ARG A 564 -23.96 -7.56 -9.46
CA ARG A 564 -25.04 -7.55 -10.46
C ARG A 564 -25.53 -6.13 -10.67
N ARG A 565 -26.17 -5.86 -11.82
CA ARG A 565 -26.90 -4.59 -11.99
C ARG A 565 -28.10 -4.46 -11.01
N PRO A 566 -28.44 -3.24 -10.56
CA PRO A 566 -29.70 -2.98 -9.87
C PRO A 566 -30.89 -3.22 -10.82
N ARG A 567 -31.99 -3.75 -10.29
CA ARG A 567 -33.24 -4.03 -11.03
C ARG A 567 -34.35 -3.07 -10.56
N GLY A 568 -35.11 -2.51 -11.52
CA GLY A 568 -36.18 -1.56 -11.20
C GLY A 568 -35.67 -0.40 -10.34
N ASP A 569 -36.32 -0.17 -9.20
CA ASP A 569 -36.00 0.93 -8.27
C ASP A 569 -34.88 0.60 -7.26
N GLU A 570 -34.23 -0.57 -7.35
CA GLU A 570 -33.15 -0.97 -6.43
C GLU A 570 -32.00 0.05 -6.39
N ALA A 571 -31.69 0.72 -7.50
CA ALA A 571 -30.64 1.75 -7.54
C ALA A 571 -30.93 2.91 -6.58
N ALA A 572 -32.21 3.26 -6.41
CA ALA A 572 -32.63 4.29 -5.47
C ALA A 572 -32.55 3.82 -4.01
N GLY A 573 -32.76 2.53 -3.75
CA GLY A 573 -32.58 1.92 -2.43
C GLY A 573 -31.10 1.80 -2.04
N TRP A 574 -30.25 1.39 -2.98
CA TRP A 574 -28.80 1.36 -2.80
C TRP A 574 -28.24 2.75 -2.51
N ALA A 575 -28.73 3.78 -3.23
CA ALA A 575 -28.33 5.16 -2.99
C ALA A 575 -28.70 5.65 -1.58
N ASP A 576 -29.84 5.24 -1.02
CA ASP A 576 -30.18 5.56 0.38
C ASP A 576 -29.21 4.91 1.35
N ALA A 577 -29.02 3.59 1.23
CA ALA A 577 -28.13 2.84 2.12
C ALA A 577 -26.72 3.43 2.13
N ILE A 578 -26.18 3.77 0.96
CA ILE A 578 -24.87 4.43 0.82
C ILE A 578 -24.82 5.77 1.57
N LEU A 579 -25.86 6.60 1.46
CA LEU A 579 -25.91 7.91 2.10
C LEU A 579 -26.15 7.82 3.61
N ASP A 580 -26.77 6.74 4.09
CA ASP A 580 -26.95 6.45 5.51
C ASP A 580 -25.74 5.76 6.14
N GLY A 581 -24.81 5.27 5.32
CA GLY A 581 -23.66 4.48 5.78
C GLY A 581 -24.01 3.02 6.08
N ASP A 582 -25.14 2.55 5.56
CA ASP A 582 -25.61 1.18 5.68
C ASP A 582 -25.01 0.29 4.57
N PRO A 583 -24.86 -1.03 4.82
CA PRO A 583 -24.44 -1.98 3.79
C PRO A 583 -25.45 -2.04 2.63
N VAL A 584 -24.95 -2.14 1.40
CA VAL A 584 -25.78 -2.36 0.21
C VAL A 584 -25.96 -3.87 0.00
N THR A 585 -27.21 -4.34 0.04
CA THR A 585 -27.57 -5.76 -0.14
C THR A 585 -28.20 -6.08 -1.50
#